data_AF-A0A0Q3WZF9-F1
#
_entry.id   AF-A0A0Q3WZF9-F1
#
_cell.length_a   1.000
_cell.length_b   1.000
_cell.length_c   1.000
_cell.angle_alpha   90.00
_cell.angle_beta   90.00
_cell.angle_gamma   90.00
#
_symmetry.space_group_name_H-M   'P 1'
#
loop_
_entity.id
_entity.type
_entity.pdbx_description
1 polymer ?
#
loop_
_entity_poly.entity_id
_entity_poly.type
_entity_poly.pdbx_seq_one_letter_code
_entity_poly.pdbx_strand_id
1 'polypeptide(L)'
;MREITASTCQRLADIIGGEVISAAPVCTVMRLRDINATILGRRTRSPLALPFMLSFENNGLNFGESVVLQKELNRFIAALRKRSLIVTAFHNHWLFENPRLMYIHWENVGISAEEFARNSIAAAREAGLF
;
A
#
# COMPACT_ATOMS: atom_id res chain seq x y z
N MET A 1 10.09 -2.88 -20.57
CA MET A 1 9.28 -2.05 -19.64
C MET A 1 9.60 -0.59 -19.88
N ARG A 2 8.62 0.32 -19.72
CA ARG A 2 8.90 1.77 -19.79
C ARG A 2 9.56 2.22 -18.48
N GLU A 3 10.54 3.10 -18.58
CA GLU A 3 11.18 3.75 -17.44
C GLU A 3 10.16 4.59 -16.65
N ILE A 4 10.27 4.56 -15.32
CA ILE A 4 9.42 5.32 -14.42
C ILE A 4 10.02 6.70 -14.21
N THR A 5 9.49 7.66 -14.95
CA THR A 5 9.83 9.08 -14.82
C THR A 5 9.09 9.74 -13.65
N ALA A 6 9.50 10.94 -13.25
CA ALA A 6 8.77 11.73 -12.25
C ALA A 6 7.30 11.98 -12.64
N SER A 7 7.01 12.24 -13.92
CA SER A 7 5.64 12.41 -14.42
C SER A 7 4.82 11.12 -14.35
N THR A 8 5.45 9.97 -14.65
CA THR A 8 4.81 8.66 -14.48
C THR A 8 4.55 8.37 -13.01
N CYS A 9 5.49 8.72 -12.13
CA CYS A 9 5.35 8.55 -10.69
C CYS A 9 4.18 9.38 -10.12
N GLN A 10 4.02 10.62 -10.58
CA GLN A 10 2.86 11.44 -10.21
C GLN A 10 1.54 10.78 -10.64
N ARG A 11 1.46 10.26 -11.87
CA ARG A 11 0.28 9.55 -12.34
C ARG A 11 -0.04 8.31 -11.50
N LEU A 12 0.97 7.58 -11.02
CA LEU A 12 0.79 6.44 -10.12
C LEU A 12 0.24 6.86 -8.75
N ALA A 13 0.68 8.02 -8.22
CA ALA A 13 0.11 8.61 -7.01
C ALA A 13 -1.37 8.98 -7.20
N ASP A 14 -1.69 9.59 -8.34
CA ASP A 14 -3.07 9.97 -8.68
C ASP A 14 -4.00 8.75 -8.76
N ILE A 15 -3.53 7.61 -9.29
CA ILE A 15 -4.31 6.36 -9.38
C ILE A 15 -4.79 5.89 -8.00
N ILE A 16 -3.92 5.97 -6.98
CA ILE A 16 -4.28 5.54 -5.63
C ILE A 16 -5.00 6.64 -4.84
N GLY A 17 -5.03 7.87 -5.35
CA GLY A 17 -5.51 9.06 -4.65
C GLY A 17 -4.56 9.48 -3.52
N GLY A 18 -3.26 9.39 -3.76
CA GLY A 18 -2.19 9.68 -2.82
C GLY A 18 -1.20 10.69 -3.37
N GLU A 19 -0.01 10.71 -2.80
CA GLU A 19 1.07 11.65 -3.11
C GLU A 19 2.35 10.90 -3.44
N VAL A 20 3.26 11.56 -4.17
CA VAL A 20 4.61 11.05 -4.42
C VAL A 20 5.45 11.28 -3.17
N ILE A 21 6.04 10.20 -2.64
CA ILE A 21 6.97 10.25 -1.50
C ILE A 21 8.41 10.35 -1.98
N SER A 22 8.72 9.64 -3.05
CA SER A 22 9.99 9.76 -3.76
C SER A 22 9.78 9.46 -5.24
N ALA A 23 10.40 10.26 -6.11
CA ALA A 23 10.42 10.01 -7.54
C ALA A 23 11.74 9.37 -8.02
N ALA A 24 12.79 9.36 -7.19
CA ALA A 24 14.10 8.81 -7.51
C ALA A 24 14.87 8.45 -6.21
N PRO A 25 15.66 7.36 -6.19
CA PRO A 25 15.98 6.45 -7.30
C PRO A 25 14.86 5.46 -7.64
N VAL A 26 13.86 5.32 -6.76
CA VAL A 26 12.70 4.43 -6.94
C VAL A 26 11.44 5.25 -6.75
N CYS A 27 10.46 5.09 -7.64
CA CYS A 27 9.17 5.76 -7.49
C CYS A 27 8.40 5.13 -6.33
N THR A 28 8.09 5.92 -5.30
CA THR A 28 7.27 5.51 -4.16
C THR A 28 6.13 6.49 -3.98
N VAL A 29 4.91 5.98 -3.91
CA VAL A 29 3.68 6.76 -3.76
C VAL A 29 2.89 6.25 -2.57
N MET A 30 2.20 7.13 -1.88
CA MET A 30 1.49 6.76 -0.67
C MET A 30 0.19 7.53 -0.53
N ARG A 31 -0.83 6.82 -0.04
CA ARG A 31 -2.06 7.40 0.48
C ARG A 31 -2.18 7.04 1.95
N LEU A 32 -2.51 8.01 2.79
CA LEU A 32 -2.77 7.73 4.20
C LEU A 32 -4.14 7.06 4.37
N ARG A 33 -4.17 6.03 5.22
CA ARG A 33 -5.40 5.38 5.69
C ARG A 33 -6.03 6.27 6.76
N ASP A 34 -7.35 6.44 6.72
CA ASP A 34 -8.08 7.12 7.79
C ASP A 34 -8.56 6.11 8.83
N ILE A 35 -7.72 5.85 9.84
CA ILE A 35 -8.03 4.91 10.92
C ILE A 35 -8.02 5.67 12.23
N ASN A 36 -9.04 5.44 13.08
CA ASN A 36 -9.06 5.99 14.43
C ASN A 36 -8.09 5.25 15.40
N ALA A 37 -6.80 5.17 15.08
CA ALA A 37 -5.75 4.58 15.92
C ALA A 37 -5.09 5.51 16.97
N THR A 38 -4.73 4.91 18.10
CA THR A 38 -3.80 5.44 19.09
C THR A 38 -2.60 4.51 19.25
N ILE A 39 -1.45 5.05 19.67
CA ILE A 39 -0.25 4.31 20.08
C ILE A 39 0.21 4.93 21.39
N LEU A 40 0.49 4.12 22.42
CA LEU A 40 0.80 4.60 23.77
C LEU A 40 -0.26 5.57 24.31
N GLY A 41 -1.53 5.33 23.99
CA GLY A 41 -2.66 6.17 24.42
C GLY A 41 -2.71 7.56 23.77
N ARG A 42 -1.96 7.82 22.70
CA ARG A 42 -2.00 9.08 21.94
C ARG A 42 -2.45 8.85 20.50
N ARG A 43 -3.28 9.76 19.98
CA ARG A 43 -3.75 9.76 18.60
C ARG A 43 -2.56 9.81 17.64
N THR A 44 -2.50 8.89 16.67
CA THR A 44 -1.51 8.97 15.58
C THR A 44 -2.16 9.48 14.29
N ARG A 45 -1.39 10.27 13.53
CA ARG A 45 -1.64 10.63 12.12
C ARG A 45 -0.40 10.35 11.28
N SER A 46 0.59 9.65 11.84
CA SER A 46 1.90 9.48 11.25
C SER A 46 1.82 8.58 10.01
N PRO A 47 2.49 8.95 8.90
CA PRO A 47 2.70 8.06 7.76
C PRO A 47 3.34 6.71 8.12
N LEU A 48 4.10 6.65 9.21
CA LEU A 48 4.70 5.40 9.70
C LEU A 48 3.65 4.43 10.27
N ALA A 49 2.50 4.95 10.72
CA ALA A 49 1.43 4.17 11.32
C ALA A 49 0.26 3.90 10.35
N LEU A 50 0.04 4.80 9.40
CA LEU A 50 -1.15 4.80 8.54
C LEU A 50 -0.88 4.66 7.03
N PRO A 51 0.14 3.91 6.54
CA PRO A 51 0.43 3.88 5.11
C PRO A 51 -0.53 2.98 4.33
N PHE A 52 -0.81 3.39 3.09
CA PHE A 52 -1.04 2.52 1.94
C PHE A 52 -0.06 2.99 0.86
N MET A 53 1.00 2.24 0.67
CA MET A 53 2.17 2.66 -0.07
C MET A 53 2.48 1.66 -1.17
N LEU A 54 2.84 2.17 -2.35
CA LEU A 54 3.31 1.38 -3.47
C LEU A 54 4.68 1.88 -3.90
N SER A 55 5.56 0.96 -4.28
CA SER A 55 6.90 1.25 -4.81
C SER A 55 7.09 0.54 -6.14
N PHE A 56 7.76 1.19 -7.07
CA PHE A 56 7.92 0.72 -8.45
C PHE A 56 9.35 0.92 -8.93
N GLU A 57 9.99 -0.17 -9.32
CA GLU A 57 11.34 -0.18 -9.88
C GLU A 57 11.35 -0.23 -11.41
N ASN A 58 12.39 0.33 -12.03
CA ASN A 58 12.57 0.32 -13.49
C ASN A 58 12.78 -1.08 -14.09
N ASN A 59 13.20 -2.06 -13.27
CA ASN A 59 13.31 -3.46 -13.66
C ASN A 59 11.94 -4.19 -13.68
N GLY A 60 10.86 -3.53 -13.25
CA GLY A 60 9.51 -4.10 -13.20
C GLY A 60 9.10 -4.75 -11.90
N LEU A 61 9.94 -4.68 -10.87
CA LEU A 61 9.59 -5.12 -9.54
C LEU A 61 8.70 -4.06 -8.88
N ASN A 62 7.52 -4.50 -8.44
CA ASN A 62 6.55 -3.65 -7.77
C ASN A 62 6.26 -4.20 -6.38
N PHE A 63 6.23 -3.31 -5.39
CA PHE A 63 5.94 -3.62 -4.00
C PHE A 63 4.75 -2.82 -3.51
N GLY A 64 3.99 -3.40 -2.60
CA GLY A 64 2.95 -2.72 -1.85
C GLY A 64 3.02 -3.05 -0.37
N GLU A 65 2.78 -2.04 0.44
CA GLU A 65 2.63 -2.14 1.90
C GLU A 65 1.36 -1.41 2.31
N SER A 66 0.61 -1.96 3.25
CA SER A 66 -0.41 -1.16 3.93
C SER A 66 -0.63 -1.60 5.37
N VAL A 67 -1.00 -0.62 6.21
CA VAL A 67 -1.68 -0.93 7.46
C VAL A 67 -3.12 -1.39 7.20
N VAL A 68 -3.51 -2.44 7.90
CA VAL A 68 -4.86 -2.99 7.92
C VAL A 68 -5.34 -3.20 9.34
N LEU A 69 -6.64 -3.10 9.54
CA LEU A 69 -7.24 -3.60 10.78
C LEU A 69 -7.28 -5.13 10.74
N GLN A 70 -7.20 -5.78 11.91
CA GLN A 70 -7.28 -7.24 12.00
C GLN A 70 -8.52 -7.82 11.27
N LYS A 71 -9.66 -7.13 11.31
CA LYS A 71 -10.90 -7.52 10.61
C LYS A 71 -10.87 -7.35 9.08
N GLU A 72 -9.91 -6.61 8.55
CA GLU A 72 -9.74 -6.33 7.11
C GLU A 72 -8.80 -7.34 6.45
N LEU A 73 -7.88 -7.93 7.21
CA LEU A 73 -6.75 -8.71 6.70
C LEU A 73 -7.16 -9.80 5.69
N ASN A 74 -8.04 -10.71 6.08
CA ASN A 74 -8.41 -11.84 5.20
C ASN A 74 -9.15 -11.38 3.94
N ARG A 75 -9.97 -10.33 4.04
CA ARG A 75 -10.67 -9.76 2.87
C ARG A 75 -9.67 -9.13 1.91
N PHE A 76 -8.68 -8.43 2.43
CA PHE A 76 -7.65 -7.81 1.60
C PHE A 76 -6.73 -8.84 0.95
N ILE A 77 -6.31 -9.88 1.69
CA ILE A 77 -5.56 -11.02 1.12
C ILE A 77 -6.33 -11.66 -0.03
N ALA A 78 -7.62 -11.95 0.17
CA ALA A 78 -8.46 -12.56 -0.86
C ALA A 78 -8.58 -11.64 -2.10
N ALA A 79 -8.79 -10.34 -1.89
CA ALA A 79 -8.90 -9.36 -2.97
C ALA A 79 -7.60 -9.17 -3.76
N LEU A 80 -6.44 -9.20 -3.09
CA LEU A 80 -5.12 -9.16 -3.72
C LEU A 80 -4.89 -10.41 -4.59
N ARG A 81 -5.15 -11.60 -4.03
CA ARG A 81 -4.98 -12.89 -4.74
C ARG A 81 -5.90 -13.02 -5.94
N LYS A 82 -7.13 -12.52 -5.86
CA LYS A 82 -8.08 -12.45 -6.98
C LYS A 82 -7.54 -11.67 -8.18
N ARG A 83 -6.56 -10.78 -7.96
CA ARG A 83 -5.89 -9.96 -8.97
C ARG A 83 -4.48 -10.46 -9.29
N SER A 84 -4.16 -11.71 -8.92
CA SER A 84 -2.85 -12.33 -9.14
C SER A 84 -1.68 -11.56 -8.52
N LEU A 85 -1.93 -10.80 -7.45
CA LEU A 85 -0.88 -10.17 -6.65
C LEU A 85 -0.41 -11.14 -5.57
N ILE A 86 0.91 -11.27 -5.42
CA ILE A 86 1.52 -12.24 -4.50
C ILE A 86 1.58 -11.58 -3.12
N VAL A 87 0.84 -12.11 -2.15
CA VAL A 87 0.96 -11.70 -0.75
C VAL A 87 2.16 -12.41 -0.13
N THR A 88 3.15 -11.65 0.34
CA THR A 88 4.44 -12.19 0.81
C THR A 88 4.56 -12.24 2.32
N ALA A 89 4.01 -11.25 3.02
CA ALA A 89 4.09 -11.17 4.47
C ALA A 89 2.89 -10.46 5.07
N PHE A 90 2.59 -10.78 6.32
CA PHE A 90 1.83 -9.92 7.21
C PHE A 90 2.43 -9.98 8.62
N HIS A 91 2.44 -8.85 9.31
CA HIS A 91 3.04 -8.72 10.63
C HIS A 91 2.48 -7.49 11.35
N ASN A 92 3.16 -7.02 12.40
CA ASN A 92 2.76 -5.83 13.16
C ASN A 92 3.99 -4.97 13.46
N HIS A 93 3.90 -3.65 13.30
CA HIS A 93 4.99 -2.69 13.58
C HIS A 93 4.98 -2.15 15.02
N TRP A 94 3.81 -2.02 15.64
CA TRP A 94 3.66 -1.22 16.87
C TRP A 94 3.25 -2.08 18.06
N LEU A 95 3.59 -1.65 19.26
CA LEU A 95 3.04 -2.20 20.50
C LEU A 95 2.11 -1.15 21.13
N PHE A 96 1.14 -1.62 21.90
CA PHE A 96 0.18 -0.78 22.63
C PHE A 96 -0.63 0.16 21.73
N GLU A 97 -0.88 -0.28 20.50
CA GLU A 97 -1.77 0.34 19.56
C GLU A 97 -3.23 -0.08 19.78
N ASN A 98 -4.16 0.83 19.52
CA ASN A 98 -5.59 0.55 19.58
C ASN A 98 -6.34 1.33 18.49
N PRO A 99 -7.12 0.69 17.59
CA PRO A 99 -7.34 -0.75 17.49
C PRO A 99 -6.07 -1.49 17.04
N ARG A 100 -6.08 -2.83 17.07
CA ARG A 100 -4.98 -3.67 16.58
C ARG A 100 -4.67 -3.34 15.11
N LEU A 101 -3.52 -2.73 14.90
CA LEU A 101 -2.96 -2.48 13.57
C LEU A 101 -2.13 -3.69 13.15
N MET A 102 -2.25 -4.07 11.89
CA MET A 102 -1.42 -5.08 11.25
C MET A 102 -0.90 -4.52 9.93
N TYR A 103 0.18 -5.08 9.41
CA TYR A 103 0.81 -4.67 8.17
C TYR A 103 0.84 -5.85 7.23
N ILE A 104 0.66 -5.59 5.94
CA ILE A 104 0.67 -6.60 4.90
C ILE A 104 1.51 -6.11 3.73
N HIS A 105 2.23 -7.05 3.12
CA HIS A 105 3.13 -6.86 2.00
C HIS A 105 2.67 -7.69 0.82
N TRP A 106 2.71 -7.11 -0.37
CA TRP A 106 2.47 -7.81 -1.62
C TRP A 106 3.39 -7.32 -2.72
N GLU A 107 3.63 -8.17 -3.70
CA GLU A 107 4.51 -7.87 -4.81
C GLU A 107 3.99 -8.44 -6.13
N ASN A 108 4.57 -7.93 -7.22
CA ASN A 108 4.39 -8.51 -8.52
C ASN A 108 5.60 -8.21 -9.43
N VAL A 109 5.94 -9.23 -10.22
CA VAL A 109 6.68 -9.07 -11.47
C VAL A 109 5.77 -9.57 -12.60
N GLY A 110 5.76 -8.87 -13.73
CA GLY A 110 5.06 -9.32 -14.94
C GLY A 110 3.86 -8.47 -15.38
N ILE A 111 3.40 -7.52 -14.57
CA ILE A 111 2.43 -6.50 -14.99
C ILE A 111 3.04 -5.09 -14.99
N SER A 112 2.37 -4.14 -15.64
CA SER A 112 2.82 -2.75 -15.64
C SER A 112 2.64 -2.08 -14.27
N ALA A 113 3.45 -1.06 -13.97
CA ALA A 113 3.28 -0.25 -12.75
C ALA A 113 1.87 0.34 -12.61
N GLU A 114 1.27 0.80 -13.72
CA GLU A 114 -0.11 1.31 -13.71
C GLU A 114 -1.13 0.22 -13.37
N GLU A 115 -0.96 -0.98 -13.92
CA GLU A 115 -1.85 -2.11 -13.63
C GLU A 115 -1.69 -2.57 -12.18
N PHE A 116 -0.45 -2.64 -11.67
CA PHE A 116 -0.19 -2.94 -10.26
C PHE A 116 -0.85 -1.91 -9.33
N ALA A 117 -0.75 -0.62 -9.64
CA ALA A 117 -1.37 0.45 -8.87
C ALA A 117 -2.91 0.33 -8.85
N ARG A 118 -3.52 0.11 -10.02
CA ARG A 118 -4.97 -0.07 -10.16
C ARG A 118 -5.47 -1.32 -9.42
N ASN A 119 -4.76 -2.43 -9.55
CA ASN A 119 -5.13 -3.68 -8.88
C ASN A 119 -4.99 -3.56 -7.36
N SER A 120 -3.93 -2.91 -6.87
CA SER A 120 -3.70 -2.69 -5.45
C SER A 120 -4.81 -1.82 -4.82
N ILE A 121 -5.14 -0.66 -5.43
CA ILE A 121 -6.20 0.20 -4.88
C ILE A 121 -7.60 -0.42 -5.02
N ALA A 122 -7.85 -1.18 -6.09
CA ALA A 122 -9.11 -1.91 -6.26
C ALA A 122 -9.27 -3.00 -5.20
N ALA A 123 -8.21 -3.74 -4.87
CA ALA A 123 -8.23 -4.72 -3.79
C ALA A 123 -8.49 -4.05 -2.43
N ALA A 124 -7.85 -2.91 -2.18
CA ALA A 124 -8.05 -2.15 -0.94
C ALA A 124 -9.51 -1.68 -0.80
N ARG A 125 -10.10 -1.14 -1.87
CA ARG A 125 -11.52 -0.74 -1.88
C ARG A 125 -12.47 -1.92 -1.69
N GLU A 126 -12.24 -3.06 -2.36
CA GLU A 126 -13.05 -4.28 -2.20
C GLU A 126 -13.00 -4.81 -0.75
N ALA A 127 -11.85 -4.69 -0.08
CA ALA A 127 -11.69 -5.08 1.31
C ALA A 127 -12.21 -4.04 2.33
N GLY A 128 -12.69 -2.88 1.86
CA GLY A 128 -13.21 -1.80 2.69
C GLY A 128 -12.12 -1.06 3.46
N LEU A 129 -10.93 -0.94 2.87
CA LEU A 129 -9.91 -0.06 3.44
C LEU A 129 -10.38 1.39 3.31
N PHE A 130 -10.72 1.85 2.10
CA PHE A 130 -11.08 3.24 1.81
C PHE A 130 -12.57 3.43 1.56
#